data_AF-A0A9E6BCQ6-F1
#
_entry.id   AF-A0A9E6BCQ6-F1
#
_cell.length_a   1.000
_cell.length_b   1.000
_cell.length_c   1.000
_cell.angle_alpha   90.00
_cell.angle_beta   90.00
_cell.angle_gamma   90.00
#
_symmetry.space_group_name_H-M   'P 1'
#
loop_
_entity.id
_entity.type
_entity.pdbx_description
1 polymer ?
#
loop_
_entity_poly.entity_id
_entity_poly.type
_entity_poly.pdbx_seq_one_letter_code
_entity_poly.pdbx_strand_id
1 'polypeptide(L)'
;MVGLLYSPPIVFLIFLVIFLASAKAFSLYAYSNAQREHGLDAYACGQRNVRHYINPDYSQFFPFAFFFTIMHVLVLVVATASYEALLLPIIYVAAGILAMVIIFKN
;
A
#
# COMPACT_ATOMS: atom_id res chain seq x y z
N MET A 1 33.89 6.39 1.38
CA MET A 1 33.01 7.47 0.85
C MET A 1 31.84 6.95 0.01
N VAL A 2 31.99 5.86 -0.77
CA VAL A 2 30.89 5.27 -1.56
C VAL A 2 29.79 4.63 -0.70
N GLY A 3 30.13 4.08 0.47
CA GLY A 3 29.15 3.41 1.35
C GLY A 3 28.08 4.31 1.97
N LEU A 4 28.30 5.63 2.07
CA LEU A 4 27.25 6.55 2.51
C LEU A 4 26.15 6.69 1.46
N LEU A 5 26.53 6.76 0.18
CA LEU A 5 25.60 6.98 -0.92
C LEU A 5 24.62 5.81 -1.10
N TYR A 6 25.07 4.58 -0.81
CA TYR A 6 24.24 3.36 -0.85
C TYR A 6 23.52 3.06 0.47
N SER A 7 23.61 3.93 1.47
CA SER A 7 22.85 3.73 2.69
C SER A 7 21.35 3.85 2.39
N PRO A 8 20.50 2.93 2.90
CA PRO A 8 19.05 2.96 2.66
C PRO A 8 18.38 4.33 2.86
N PRO A 9 18.68 5.12 3.92
CA PRO A 9 18.04 6.42 4.10
C PRO A 9 18.45 7.45 3.03
N ILE A 10 19.71 7.41 2.57
CA ILE A 10 20.19 8.37 1.56
C ILE A 10 19.59 8.05 0.19
N VAL A 11 19.55 6.77 -0.20
CA VAL A 11 18.90 6.34 -1.44
C VAL A 11 17.42 6.70 -1.43
N PHE A 12 16.72 6.46 -0.33
CA PHE A 12 15.32 6.87 -0.17
C PHE A 12 15.11 8.37 -0.38
N LEU A 13 15.97 9.21 0.24
CA LEU A 13 15.88 10.66 0.07
C LEU A 13 16.11 11.10 -1.38
N ILE A 14 17.06 10.48 -2.08
CA ILE A 14 17.31 10.77 -3.50
C ILE A 14 16.06 10.46 -4.33
N PHE A 15 15.47 9.28 -4.17
CA PHE A 15 14.23 8.93 -4.88
C PHE A 15 13.07 9.83 -4.51
N LEU A 16 12.91 10.19 -3.22
CA LEU A 16 11.88 11.12 -2.77
C LEU A 16 12.00 12.47 -3.49
N VAL A 17 13.21 13.03 -3.57
CA VAL A 17 13.46 14.29 -4.29
C VAL A 17 13.12 14.15 -5.78
N ILE A 18 13.53 13.05 -6.41
CA ILE A 18 13.20 12.77 -7.82
C ILE A 18 11.69 12.71 -8.01
N PHE A 19 10.97 11.97 -7.18
CA PHE A 19 9.51 11.85 -7.28
C PHE A 19 8.79 13.17 -7.04
N LEU A 20 9.23 13.98 -6.09
CA LEU A 20 8.66 15.32 -5.87
C LEU A 20 8.92 16.25 -7.06
N ALA A 21 10.12 16.22 -7.63
CA ALA A 21 10.45 16.99 -8.82
C ALA A 21 9.60 16.57 -10.02
N SER A 22 9.47 15.26 -10.25
CA SER A 22 8.59 14.70 -11.29
C SER A 22 7.13 15.06 -11.06
N ALA A 23 6.61 14.91 -9.83
CA ALA A 23 5.24 15.27 -9.49
C ALA A 23 4.96 16.75 -9.78
N LYS A 24 5.89 17.66 -9.42
CA LYS A 24 5.79 19.07 -9.80
C LYS A 24 5.82 19.25 -11.31
N ALA A 25 6.80 18.68 -12.01
CA ALA A 25 6.92 18.80 -13.46
C ALA A 25 5.63 18.35 -14.18
N PHE A 26 5.05 17.22 -13.77
CA PHE A 26 3.80 16.72 -14.34
C PHE A 26 2.58 17.55 -13.90
N SER A 27 2.59 18.13 -12.69
CA SER A 27 1.52 19.02 -12.25
C SER A 27 1.40 20.29 -13.10
N LEU A 28 2.50 20.76 -13.71
CA LEU A 28 2.44 21.88 -14.67
C LEU A 28 1.70 21.51 -15.96
N TYR A 29 1.71 20.22 -16.34
CA TYR A 29 0.95 19.72 -17.48
C TYR A 29 -0.49 19.31 -17.10
N ALA A 30 -0.78 19.17 -15.81
CA ALA A 30 -2.11 18.81 -15.34
C ALA A 30 -3.09 19.96 -15.65
N TYR A 31 -4.27 19.59 -16.13
CA TYR A 31 -5.33 20.55 -16.41
C TYR A 31 -5.76 21.25 -15.12
N SER A 32 -5.58 22.57 -15.06
CA SER A 32 -6.05 23.38 -13.95
C SER A 32 -7.58 23.51 -14.01
N ASN A 33 -8.29 22.81 -13.13
CA ASN A 33 -9.73 22.94 -13.03
C ASN A 33 -10.09 24.31 -12.42
N ALA A 34 -10.94 25.08 -13.10
CA ALA A 34 -11.56 26.24 -12.49
C ALA A 34 -12.39 25.76 -11.30
N GLN A 35 -12.07 26.23 -10.09
CA GLN A 35 -12.71 25.79 -8.86
C GLN A 35 -14.20 26.19 -8.89
N ARG A 36 -15.05 25.26 -9.30
CA ARG A 36 -16.51 25.45 -9.34
C ARG A 36 -17.08 25.25 -7.94
N GLU A 37 -18.13 26.01 -7.63
CA GLU A 37 -18.81 26.06 -6.31
C GLU A 37 -19.15 24.66 -5.74
N HIS A 38 -19.50 23.71 -6.61
CA HIS A 38 -19.87 22.33 -6.26
C HIS A 38 -18.87 21.26 -6.74
N GLY A 39 -17.63 21.65 -7.10
CA GLY A 39 -16.65 20.73 -7.68
C GLY A 39 -16.14 19.65 -6.72
N LEU A 40 -16.31 19.85 -5.42
CA LEU A 40 -15.88 18.92 -4.36
C LEU A 40 -17.05 18.12 -3.77
N ASP A 41 -18.28 18.35 -4.24
CA ASP A 41 -19.45 17.62 -3.77
C ASP A 41 -19.41 16.18 -4.30
N ALA A 42 -19.79 15.21 -3.45
CA ALA A 42 -19.83 13.81 -3.84
C ALA A 42 -20.80 13.60 -5.01
N TYR A 43 -20.37 12.82 -6.01
CA TYR A 43 -21.22 12.55 -7.16
C TYR A 43 -22.50 11.81 -6.72
N ALA A 44 -23.64 12.45 -6.94
CA ALA A 44 -24.94 12.03 -6.45
C ALA A 44 -25.89 11.59 -7.58
N CYS A 45 -25.37 11.23 -8.76
CA CYS A 45 -26.20 10.96 -9.94
C CYS A 45 -27.22 12.08 -10.27
N GLY A 46 -26.88 13.34 -9.96
CA GLY A 46 -27.76 14.51 -10.16
C GLY A 46 -28.76 14.78 -9.02
N GLN A 47 -28.79 13.95 -7.97
CA GLN A 47 -29.64 14.17 -6.80
C GLN A 47 -29.03 15.20 -5.83
N ARG A 48 -29.86 16.02 -5.18
CA ARG A 48 -29.44 16.98 -4.15
C ARG A 48 -29.87 16.48 -2.77
N ASN A 49 -29.11 16.78 -1.73
CA ASN A 49 -29.42 16.44 -0.34
C ASN A 49 -29.48 14.92 -0.04
N VAL A 50 -28.62 14.12 -0.67
CA VAL A 50 -28.54 12.68 -0.39
C VAL A 50 -27.60 12.44 0.79
N ARG A 51 -27.92 11.49 1.68
CA ARG A 51 -26.95 11.01 2.68
C ARG A 51 -25.89 10.19 1.95
N HIS A 52 -24.73 10.79 1.75
CA HIS A 52 -23.61 10.15 1.04
C HIS A 52 -22.91 9.05 1.85
N TYR A 53 -23.14 8.99 3.16
CA TYR A 53 -22.51 8.00 4.03
C TYR A 53 -23.32 6.71 4.07
N ILE A 54 -23.25 5.94 3.00
CA ILE A 54 -23.57 4.51 3.01
C ILE A 54 -22.24 3.80 3.27
N ASN A 55 -22.14 3.02 4.35
CA ASN A 55 -20.97 2.19 4.61
C ASN A 55 -21.28 0.78 4.09
N PRO A 56 -20.79 0.37 2.90
CA PRO A 56 -21.00 -0.97 2.39
C PRO A 56 -20.41 -1.99 3.37
N ASP A 57 -21.02 -3.16 3.47
CA ASP A 57 -20.40 -4.25 4.22
C ASP A 57 -19.20 -4.80 3.44
N TYR A 58 -18.01 -4.48 3.93
CA TYR A 58 -16.73 -4.96 3.40
C TYR A 58 -16.23 -6.22 4.13
N SER A 59 -17.05 -6.89 4.95
CA SER A 59 -16.70 -8.14 5.62
C SER A 59 -16.10 -9.18 4.67
N GLN A 60 -16.63 -9.30 3.46
CA GLN A 60 -16.12 -10.18 2.41
C GLN A 60 -14.69 -9.86 1.94
N PHE A 61 -14.23 -8.62 2.09
CA PHE A 61 -12.87 -8.20 1.70
C PHE A 61 -11.84 -8.44 2.81
N PHE A 62 -12.28 -8.67 4.05
CA PHE A 62 -11.41 -8.86 5.19
C PHE A 62 -10.42 -10.03 5.01
N PRO A 63 -10.82 -11.23 4.55
CA PRO A 63 -9.89 -12.34 4.33
C PRO A 63 -8.81 -12.00 3.30
N PHE A 64 -9.16 -11.25 2.25
CA PHE A 64 -8.22 -10.84 1.21
C PHE A 64 -7.20 -9.83 1.74
N ALA A 65 -7.64 -8.81 2.48
CA ALA A 65 -6.72 -7.85 3.09
C ALA A 65 -5.73 -8.54 4.05
N PHE A 66 -6.21 -9.51 4.81
CA PHE A 66 -5.38 -10.30 5.71
C PHE A 66 -4.40 -11.21 4.95
N PHE A 67 -4.85 -11.84 3.87
CA PHE A 67 -4.00 -12.61 2.95
C PHE A 67 -2.82 -11.76 2.45
N PHE A 68 -3.12 -10.58 1.89
CA PHE A 68 -2.09 -9.68 1.38
C PHE A 68 -1.09 -9.26 2.46
N THR A 69 -1.58 -8.98 3.66
CA THR A 69 -0.73 -8.58 4.79
C THR A 69 0.24 -9.70 5.19
N ILE A 70 -0.25 -10.94 5.31
CA ILE A 70 0.58 -12.08 5.67
C ILE A 70 1.60 -12.37 4.56
N MET A 71 1.17 -12.38 3.29
CA MET A 71 2.07 -12.59 2.16
C MET A 71 3.14 -11.51 2.06
N HIS A 72 2.78 -10.25 2.31
CA HIS A 72 3.72 -9.13 2.27
C HIS A 72 4.85 -9.31 3.29
N VAL A 73 4.52 -9.64 4.54
CA VAL A 73 5.52 -9.86 5.59
C VAL A 73 6.32 -11.16 5.34
N LEU A 74 5.66 -12.22 4.86
CA LEU A 74 6.33 -13.48 4.53
C LEU A 74 7.40 -13.28 3.45
N VAL A 75 7.07 -12.60 2.36
CA VAL A 75 8.04 -12.31 1.29
C VAL A 75 9.19 -11.45 1.81
N LEU A 76 8.91 -10.45 2.65
CA LEU A 76 9.95 -9.63 3.28
C LEU A 76 10.93 -10.48 4.11
N VAL A 77 10.42 -11.35 4.98
CA VAL A 77 11.25 -12.21 5.83
C VAL A 77 12.06 -13.21 4.99
N VAL A 78 11.44 -13.84 4.00
CA VAL A 78 12.12 -14.82 3.13
C VAL A 78 13.19 -14.15 2.26
N ALA A 79 12.90 -12.99 1.69
CA ALA A 79 13.83 -12.29 0.79
C ALA A 79 15.02 -11.68 1.53
N THR A 80 14.87 -11.33 2.81
CA THR A 80 15.93 -10.70 3.62
C THR A 80 16.70 -11.68 4.50
N ALA A 81 16.29 -12.95 4.57
CA ALA A 81 16.95 -13.95 5.40
C ALA A 81 18.38 -14.24 4.92
N SER A 82 19.35 -14.19 5.84
CA SER A 82 20.72 -14.64 5.57
C SER A 82 20.79 -16.16 5.47
N TYR A 83 21.70 -16.68 4.63
CA TYR A 83 21.90 -18.13 4.44
C TYR A 83 22.21 -18.90 5.73
N GLU A 84 22.75 -18.24 6.77
CA GLU A 84 23.05 -18.87 8.06
C GLU A 84 21.83 -19.01 8.98
N ALA A 85 20.74 -18.29 8.70
CA ALA A 85 19.56 -18.20 9.55
C ALA A 85 18.30 -18.80 8.89
N LEU A 86 18.44 -19.93 8.21
CA LEU A 86 17.37 -20.59 7.45
C LEU A 86 16.17 -21.04 8.29
N LEU A 87 16.36 -21.23 9.61
CA LEU A 87 15.27 -21.66 10.51
C LEU A 87 14.14 -20.62 10.57
N LEU A 88 14.49 -19.33 10.57
CA LEU A 88 13.55 -18.23 10.72
C LEU A 88 12.55 -18.14 9.54
N PRO A 89 12.97 -18.09 8.26
CA PRO A 89 12.05 -18.07 7.14
C PRO A 89 11.21 -19.35 7.04
N ILE A 90 11.75 -20.52 7.41
CA ILE A 90 10.99 -21.78 7.42
C ILE A 90 9.83 -21.71 8.43
N ILE A 91 10.09 -21.28 9.66
CA ILE A 91 9.05 -21.11 10.69
C ILE A 91 8.03 -20.08 10.24
N TYR A 92 8.47 -18.98 9.61
CA TYR A 92 7.58 -17.93 9.13
C TYR A 92 6.66 -18.42 8.00
N VAL A 93 7.18 -19.24 7.08
CA VAL A 93 6.37 -19.87 6.02
C VAL A 93 5.35 -20.83 6.63
N ALA A 94 5.74 -21.66 7.59
CA ALA A 94 4.82 -22.57 8.27
C ALA A 94 3.71 -21.81 9.02
N ALA A 95 4.05 -20.74 9.74
CA ALA A 95 3.09 -19.86 10.40
C ALA A 95 2.16 -19.15 9.39
N GLY A 96 2.70 -18.71 8.25
CA GLY A 96 1.91 -18.12 7.17
C GLY A 96 0.88 -19.10 6.59
N ILE A 97 1.28 -20.34 6.33
CA ILE A 97 0.36 -21.41 5.88
C ILE A 97 -0.71 -21.68 6.93
N LEU A 98 -0.34 -21.80 8.21
CA LEU A 98 -1.30 -22.00 9.30
C LEU A 98 -2.31 -20.84 9.38
N ALA A 99 -1.84 -19.60 9.28
CA ALA A 99 -2.70 -18.42 9.29
C ALA A 99 -3.66 -18.42 8.10
N MET A 100 -3.20 -18.82 6.90
CA MET A 100 -4.08 -18.99 5.74
C MET A 100 -5.16 -20.03 5.98
N VAL A 101 -4.79 -21.19 6.53
CA VAL A 101 -5.75 -22.25 6.85
C VAL A 101 -6.80 -21.74 7.84
N ILE A 102 -6.40 -20.97 8.87
CA ILE A 102 -7.34 -20.42 9.85
C ILE A 102 -8.29 -19.40 9.21
N ILE A 103 -7.79 -18.49 8.38
CA ILE A 103 -8.56 -17.40 7.78
C ILE A 103 -9.59 -17.92 6.77
N PHE A 104 -9.25 -18.94 6.00
CA PHE A 104 -10.14 -19.53 4.98
C PHE A 104 -10.90 -20.76 5.48
N LYS A 105 -10.74 -21.14 6.76
CA LYS A 105 -11.58 -22.16 7.38
C LYS A 105 -12.90 -21.52 7.79
N ASN A 106 -13.91 -21.71 6.94
CA ASN A 106 -15.31 -21.40 7.24
C ASN A 106 -15.77 -22.06 8.54
#